data_AF-A0A0N1DCM9-F1
#
_entry.id   AF-A0A0N1DCM9-F1
#
_cell.length_a   1.000
_cell.length_b   1.000
_cell.length_c   1.000
_cell.angle_alpha   90.00
_cell.angle_beta   90.00
_cell.angle_gamma   90.00
#
_symmetry.space_group_name_H-M   'P 1'
#
loop_
_entity.id
_entity.type
_entity.pdbx_description
1 polymer ?
#
loop_
_entity_poly.entity_id
_entity_poly.type
_entity_poly.pdbx_seq_one_letter_code
_entity_poly.pdbx_strand_id
1 'polypeptide(L)'
;MDMQALKQTAIELRKQLELYKAKEPAALALYGQMESLISAAERGEIDTEVEARNIPGHRIMDESNLRNYRALSVAYSNFYVELIDGRSSDTLKIIEDIMKKVRP
;
A
#
# COMPACT_ATOMS: atom_id res chain seq x y z
N MET A 1 -1.41 -8.96 13.24
CA MET A 1 -0.86 -8.95 11.87
C MET A 1 -0.80 -10.38 11.33
N ASP A 2 -1.38 -10.67 10.17
CA ASP A 2 -1.27 -11.98 9.51
C ASP A 2 -0.10 -11.96 8.52
N MET A 3 0.97 -12.71 8.82
CA MET A 3 2.18 -12.71 7.99
C MET A 3 1.97 -13.27 6.58
N GLN A 4 1.02 -14.20 6.40
CA GLN A 4 0.71 -14.73 5.07
C GLN A 4 -0.08 -13.69 4.26
N ALA A 5 -1.05 -13.03 4.88
CA ALA A 5 -1.81 -11.96 4.23
C ALA A 5 -0.90 -10.76 3.88
N LEU A 6 -0.01 -10.36 4.79
CA LEU A 6 0.97 -9.31 4.57
C LEU A 6 1.89 -9.63 3.39
N LYS A 7 2.42 -10.85 3.33
CA LYS A 7 3.25 -11.31 2.21
C LYS A 7 2.47 -11.29 0.90
N GLN A 8 1.22 -11.78 0.89
CA GLN A 8 0.42 -11.82 -0.32
C GLN A 8 0.07 -10.42 -0.85
N THR A 9 -0.24 -9.48 0.06
CA THR A 9 -0.52 -8.09 -0.29
C THR A 9 0.74 -7.35 -0.74
N ALA A 10 1.91 -7.66 -0.17
CA ALA A 10 3.20 -7.13 -0.63
C ALA A 10 3.52 -7.54 -2.08
N ILE A 11 3.33 -8.82 -2.41
CA ILE A 11 3.55 -9.36 -3.77
C ILE A 11 2.63 -8.65 -4.77
N GLU A 12 1.34 -8.49 -4.42
CA GLU A 12 0.39 -7.82 -5.30
C GLU A 12 0.71 -6.33 -5.46
N LEU A 13 1.06 -5.63 -4.38
CA LEU A 13 1.48 -4.23 -4.44
C LEU A 13 2.71 -4.07 -5.34
N ARG A 14 3.72 -4.92 -5.19
CA ARG A 14 4.90 -4.91 -6.07
C ARG A 14 4.51 -5.06 -7.53
N LYS A 15 3.68 -6.03 -7.85
CA LYS A 15 3.22 -6.30 -9.22
C LYS A 15 2.52 -5.08 -9.82
N GLN A 16 1.66 -4.41 -9.07
CA GLN A 16 0.98 -3.20 -9.55
C GLN A 16 1.97 -2.05 -9.74
N LEU A 17 2.88 -1.82 -8.80
CA LEU A 17 3.90 -0.77 -8.92
C LEU A 17 4.82 -1.00 -10.12
N GLU A 18 5.27 -2.24 -10.34
CA GLU A 18 6.06 -2.64 -11.52
C GLU A 18 5.34 -2.33 -12.84
N LEU A 19 4.02 -2.53 -12.88
CA LEU A 19 3.19 -2.28 -14.06
C LEU A 19 3.03 -0.79 -14.35
N TYR A 20 2.98 0.05 -13.32
CA TYR A 20 2.73 1.50 -13.43
C TYR A 20 3.99 2.37 -13.35
N LYS A 21 5.12 1.89 -12.80
CA LYS A 21 6.35 2.69 -12.63
C LYS A 21 6.93 3.22 -13.93
N ALA A 22 6.69 2.54 -15.05
CA ALA A 22 7.11 2.98 -16.38
C ALA A 22 6.20 4.07 -16.99
N LYS A 23 4.98 4.22 -16.47
CA LYS A 23 3.93 5.10 -17.01
C LYS A 23 3.66 6.31 -16.12
N GLU A 24 3.84 6.15 -14.82
CA GLU A 24 3.48 7.14 -13.81
C GLU A 24 4.69 7.42 -12.90
N PRO A 25 5.27 8.64 -12.95
CA PRO A 25 6.37 9.02 -12.07
C PRO A 25 6.04 8.88 -10.59
N ALA A 26 4.78 9.12 -10.20
CA ALA A 26 4.34 8.91 -8.83
C ALA A 26 4.40 7.43 -8.41
N ALA A 27 4.12 6.50 -9.34
CA ALA A 27 4.23 5.05 -9.06
C ALA A 27 5.69 4.64 -8.89
N LEU A 28 6.61 5.22 -9.66
CA LEU A 28 8.05 5.02 -9.50
C LEU A 28 8.54 5.53 -8.14
N ALA A 29 8.11 6.74 -7.73
CA ALA A 29 8.44 7.30 -6.43
C ALA A 29 7.88 6.45 -5.27
N LEU A 30 6.63 6.00 -5.40
CA LEU A 30 6.01 5.09 -4.44
C LEU A 30 6.74 3.76 -4.36
N TYR A 31 7.16 3.19 -5.50
CA TYR A 31 7.95 1.97 -5.54
C TYR A 31 9.26 2.12 -4.76
N GLY A 32 10.05 3.17 -5.03
CA GLY A 32 11.33 3.38 -4.34
C GLY A 32 11.16 3.59 -2.83
N GLN A 33 10.08 4.25 -2.40
CA GLN A 33 9.80 4.42 -0.96
C GLN A 33 9.31 3.13 -0.28
N MET A 34 8.55 2.30 -0.99
CA MET A 34 7.93 1.10 -0.45
C MET A 34 8.79 -0.15 -0.63
N GLU A 35 9.82 -0.12 -1.48
CA GLU A 35 10.65 -1.28 -1.84
C GLU A 35 11.19 -2.03 -0.62
N SER A 36 11.73 -1.30 0.35
CA SER A 36 12.28 -1.87 1.59
C SER A 36 11.21 -2.61 2.40
N LEU A 37 10.02 -2.01 2.57
CA LEU A 37 8.91 -2.61 3.32
C LEU A 37 8.31 -3.81 2.58
N ILE A 38 8.09 -3.69 1.27
CA ILE A 38 7.59 -4.79 0.44
C ILE A 38 8.57 -5.97 0.50
N SER A 39 9.87 -5.69 0.38
CA SER A 39 10.90 -6.75 0.43
C SER A 39 10.96 -7.43 1.80
N ALA A 40 10.88 -6.67 2.88
CA ALA A 40 10.83 -7.22 4.24
C ALA A 40 9.56 -8.07 4.44
N ALA A 41 8.40 -7.60 3.99
CA ALA A 41 7.14 -8.33 4.06
C ALA A 41 7.18 -9.65 3.28
N GLU A 42 7.75 -9.65 2.09
CA GLU A 42 7.89 -10.86 1.26
C GLU A 42 8.81 -11.92 1.89
N ARG A 43 9.87 -11.47 2.55
CA ARG A 43 10.81 -12.33 3.29
C ARG A 43 10.26 -12.76 4.65
N GLY A 44 9.15 -12.19 5.11
CA GLY A 44 8.60 -12.44 6.44
C GLY A 44 9.44 -11.83 7.56
N GLU A 45 10.17 -10.76 7.26
CA GLU A 45 11.05 -10.04 8.19
C GLU A 45 10.34 -8.91 8.93
N ILE A 46 9.07 -8.63 8.60
CA ILE A 46 8.24 -7.72 9.40
C ILE A 46 7.62 -8.55 10.52
N ASP A 47 8.24 -8.49 11.69
CA ASP A 47 7.82 -9.20 12.91
C ASP A 47 7.01 -8.30 13.86
N THR A 48 7.11 -6.98 13.71
CA THR A 48 6.38 -5.98 14.49
C THR A 48 5.51 -5.08 13.62
N GLU A 49 4.39 -4.63 14.19
CA GLU A 49 3.49 -3.65 13.59
C GLU A 49 4.25 -2.36 13.25
N VAL A 50 4.00 -1.84 12.05
CA VAL A 50 4.57 -0.56 11.62
C VAL A 50 3.55 0.52 11.93
N GLU A 51 3.94 1.57 12.64
CA GLU A 51 3.02 2.67 12.91
C GLU A 51 2.65 3.38 11.60
N ALA A 52 1.38 3.78 11.45
CA ALA A 52 0.85 4.50 10.29
C ALA A 52 1.74 5.67 9.81
N ARG A 53 2.31 6.43 10.77
CA ARG A 53 3.21 7.56 10.49
C ARG A 53 4.56 7.18 9.89
N ASN A 54 4.98 5.93 10.09
CA ASN A 54 6.24 5.39 9.58
C ASN A 54 6.06 4.70 8.23
N ILE A 55 4.82 4.54 7.73
CA ILE A 55 4.56 3.97 6.40
C ILE A 55 4.72 5.09 5.36
N PRO A 56 5.75 5.00 4.51
CA PRO A 56 5.95 5.97 3.45
C PRO A 56 4.91 5.77 2.34
N GLY A 57 4.79 6.73 1.42
CA GLY A 57 3.83 6.61 0.31
C GLY A 57 2.43 7.16 0.55
N HIS A 58 1.97 7.36 1.79
CA HIS A 58 0.66 7.99 2.06
C HIS A 58 0.54 9.36 1.38
N ARG A 59 1.59 10.19 1.55
CA ARG A 59 1.66 11.51 0.92
C ARG A 59 1.62 11.42 -0.61
N ILE A 60 2.32 10.45 -1.21
CA ILE A 60 2.33 10.26 -2.66
C ILE A 60 0.94 9.83 -3.14
N MET A 61 0.28 8.92 -2.43
CA MET A 61 -1.07 8.46 -2.76
C MET A 61 -2.11 9.58 -2.68
N ASP A 62 -1.94 10.54 -1.76
CA ASP A 62 -2.84 11.69 -1.60
C ASP A 62 -2.58 12.81 -2.60
N GLU A 63 -1.31 13.09 -2.89
CA GLU A 63 -0.90 14.23 -3.72
C GLU A 63 -0.82 13.87 -5.22
N SER A 64 -1.05 12.61 -5.60
CA SER A 64 -0.93 12.15 -6.98
C SER A 64 -2.21 11.51 -7.53
N ASN A 65 -2.19 11.22 -8.83
CA ASN A 65 -3.27 10.53 -9.54
C ASN A 65 -3.28 9.02 -9.26
N LEU A 66 -2.46 8.50 -8.35
CA LEU A 66 -2.38 7.06 -8.06
C LEU A 66 -3.70 6.44 -7.61
N ARG A 67 -4.57 7.23 -6.98
CA ARG A 67 -5.95 6.84 -6.62
C ARG A 67 -6.83 6.50 -7.84
N ASN A 68 -6.52 7.05 -9.02
CA ASN A 68 -7.24 6.72 -10.27
C ASN A 68 -6.89 5.32 -10.78
N TYR A 69 -5.73 4.79 -10.40
CA TYR A 69 -5.31 3.43 -10.74
C TYR A 69 -5.86 2.46 -9.72
N ARG A 70 -7.13 2.07 -9.92
CA ARG A 70 -7.91 1.28 -8.95
C ARG A 70 -7.17 0.04 -8.43
N ALA A 71 -6.51 -0.72 -9.30
CA ALA A 71 -5.77 -1.92 -8.91
C ALA A 71 -4.58 -1.60 -7.99
N LEU A 72 -3.79 -0.57 -8.32
CA LEU A 72 -2.68 -0.10 -7.49
C LEU A 72 -3.18 0.47 -6.16
N SER A 73 -4.21 1.29 -6.19
CA SER A 73 -4.79 1.90 -4.99
C SER A 73 -5.34 0.86 -4.02
N VAL A 74 -6.01 -0.18 -4.53
CA VAL A 74 -6.50 -1.29 -3.72
C VAL A 74 -5.34 -2.11 -3.16
N ALA A 75 -4.34 -2.44 -3.97
CA ALA A 75 -3.17 -3.20 -3.51
C ALA A 75 -2.41 -2.46 -2.39
N TYR A 76 -2.21 -1.14 -2.55
CA TYR A 76 -1.59 -0.30 -1.53
C TYR A 76 -2.41 -0.29 -0.24
N SER A 77 -3.73 -0.12 -0.34
CA SER A 77 -4.61 -0.09 0.83
C SER A 77 -4.58 -1.42 1.59
N ASN A 78 -4.65 -2.55 0.87
CA ASN A 78 -4.59 -3.87 1.49
C ASN A 78 -3.25 -4.11 2.18
N PHE A 79 -2.13 -3.74 1.54
CA PHE A 79 -0.81 -3.85 2.15
C PHE A 79 -0.67 -2.97 3.40
N TYR A 80 -1.19 -1.74 3.33
CA TYR A 80 -1.20 -0.81 4.46
C TYR A 80 -1.98 -1.36 5.66
N VAL A 81 -3.14 -1.98 5.43
CA VAL A 81 -3.97 -2.62 6.47
C VAL A 81 -3.23 -3.73 7.17
N GLU A 82 -2.60 -4.62 6.41
CA GLU A 82 -1.84 -5.74 7.00
C GLU A 82 -0.63 -5.25 7.80
N LEU A 83 0.01 -4.15 7.38
CA LEU A 83 1.15 -3.53 8.07
C LEU A 83 0.84 -2.94 9.45
N ILE A 84 -0.36 -2.36 9.65
CA ILE A 84 -0.74 -1.64 10.88
C ILE A 84 -1.67 -2.45 11.80
N ASP A 85 -1.70 -3.76 11.60
CA ASP A 85 -2.67 -4.70 12.14
C ASP A 85 -4.11 -4.42 11.67
N GLY A 86 -4.64 -5.32 10.84
CA GLY A 86 -5.82 -5.15 9.99
C GLY A 86 -7.17 -4.92 10.69
N ARG A 87 -7.18 -4.42 11.93
CA ARG A 87 -8.37 -4.11 12.74
C ARG A 87 -8.36 -2.73 13.40
N SER A 88 -7.39 -1.87 13.08
CA SER A 88 -7.44 -0.48 13.55
C SER A 88 -8.60 0.26 12.88
N SER A 89 -9.54 0.82 13.67
CA SER A 89 -10.77 1.46 13.19
C SER A 89 -10.53 2.61 12.20
N ASP A 90 -9.36 3.22 12.24
CA ASP A 90 -8.99 4.33 11.35
C ASP A 90 -8.58 3.86 9.96
N THR A 91 -8.15 2.60 9.81
CA THR A 91 -7.79 2.02 8.52
C THR A 91 -9.02 1.73 7.66
N LEU A 92 -10.10 1.25 8.29
CA LEU A 92 -11.39 1.09 7.61
C LEU A 92 -11.90 2.43 7.06
N LYS A 93 -11.72 3.54 7.78
CA LYS A 93 -12.08 4.88 7.29
C LYS A 93 -11.24 5.31 6.09
N ILE A 94 -9.94 4.99 6.07
CA ILE A 94 -9.07 5.28 4.93
C ILE A 94 -9.50 4.47 3.71
N ILE A 95 -9.79 3.17 3.86
CA ILE A 95 -10.29 2.34 2.76
C ILE A 95 -11.65 2.85 2.27
N GLU A 96 -12.55 3.22 3.19
CA GLU A 96 -13.83 3.81 2.82
C GLU A 96 -13.66 5.14 2.06
N ASP A 97 -12.73 6.00 2.48
CA ASP A 97 -12.45 7.26 1.78
C ASP A 97 -11.87 7.02 0.38
N ILE A 98 -10.99 6.03 0.24
CA ILE A 98 -10.48 5.58 -1.06
C ILE A 98 -11.62 5.02 -1.92
N MET A 99 -12.47 4.14 -1.37
CA MET A 99 -13.61 3.58 -2.09
C MET A 99 -14.67 4.62 -2.47
N LYS A 100 -14.90 5.63 -1.62
CA LYS A 100 -15.83 6.75 -1.89
C LYS A 100 -15.32 7.64 -3.01
N LYS A 101 -14.01 7.92 -3.05
CA LYS A 101 -13.38 8.75 -4.09
C LYS A 101 -13.20 8.03 -5.44
N VAL A 102 -13.44 6.72 -5.49
CA VAL A 102 -13.36 5.89 -6.71
C VAL A 102 -14.73 5.68 -7.37
N ARG A 103 -15.83 6.23 -6.82
CA ARG A 103 -17.13 6.23 -7.52
C ARG A 103 -17.15 7.30 -8.63
N PRO A 104 -17.59 6.94 -9.85
CA PRO A 104 -17.75 7.88 -10.97
C PRO A 104 -18.84 8.92 -10.70
#